data_AF-A0A814CM97-F1
#
_entry.id   AF-A0A814CM97-F1
#
_cell.length_a   1.000
_cell.length_b   1.000
_cell.length_c   1.000
_cell.angle_alpha   90.00
_cell.angle_beta   90.00
_cell.angle_gamma   90.00
#
_symmetry.space_group_name_H-M   'P 1'
#
loop_
_entity.id
_entity.type
_entity.pdbx_description
1 polymer ?
#
loop_
_entity_poly.entity_id
_entity_poly.type
_entity_poly.pdbx_seq_one_letter_code
_entity_poly.pdbx_strand_id
1 'polypeptide(L)'
;MVVHDRDISRFADRSRELWSDRTMSEMRYKENGFLRCCGSCPFASLLAFMLTLTGTGIFCGCLYYPTRRSIEQINNVFKYEYIDLEWIRILRLSVIFVMAIMGGFSLILLIVGSLATGATRHQVYTGFRSRLGGRIVTGFFTFIAYLMLLTWLIVMITTVIPCIGLYVLKSRCDETWGRPTMSGQPNSAAPIACLTPATYGLPVPREKPDLKVCQQEFNELCTLTEHALRLWIGLLGAFLVVMGLIHFLCCLVANYAHIKDGRKLRDYEEAIREEIEVSKLNQ
;
A
#
# COMPACT_ATOMS: atom_id res chain seq x y z
N MET A 1 -49.55 23.57 -24.52
CA MET A 1 -49.13 23.29 -23.13
C MET A 1 -47.84 22.44 -23.16
N VAL A 2 -46.73 22.97 -23.72
CA VAL A 2 -45.46 22.20 -23.91
C VAL A 2 -44.23 23.12 -23.81
N VAL A 3 -44.25 24.07 -22.87
CA VAL A 3 -43.16 25.06 -22.71
C VAL A 3 -42.42 24.90 -21.37
N HIS A 4 -42.96 24.15 -20.41
CA HIS A 4 -42.42 24.14 -19.04
C HIS A 4 -41.32 23.08 -18.76
N ASP A 5 -41.21 22.03 -19.60
CA ASP A 5 -40.33 20.87 -19.31
C ASP A 5 -38.89 21.02 -19.88
N ARG A 6 -38.73 21.90 -20.88
CA ARG A 6 -37.43 22.19 -21.52
C ARG A 6 -36.51 23.07 -20.66
N ASP A 7 -37.09 23.86 -19.75
CA ASP A 7 -36.31 24.77 -18.90
C ASP A 7 -35.84 24.10 -17.60
N ILE A 8 -36.60 23.13 -17.06
CA ILE A 8 -36.23 22.40 -15.83
C ILE A 8 -35.04 21.48 -16.09
N SER A 9 -35.03 20.76 -17.23
CA SER A 9 -33.89 19.93 -17.65
C SER A 9 -32.62 20.77 -17.89
N ARG A 10 -32.77 21.93 -18.53
CA ARG A 10 -31.68 22.87 -18.79
C ARG A 10 -31.10 23.49 -17.50
N PHE A 11 -31.93 23.72 -16.48
CA PHE A 11 -31.49 24.16 -15.15
C PHE A 11 -30.81 23.04 -14.35
N ALA A 12 -31.30 21.79 -14.45
CA ALA A 12 -30.70 20.63 -13.80
C ALA A 12 -29.32 20.27 -14.38
N ASP A 13 -29.14 20.47 -15.69
CA ASP A 13 -27.86 20.23 -16.35
C ASP A 13 -26.86 21.36 -16.08
N ARG A 14 -27.30 22.62 -16.11
CA ARG A 14 -26.46 23.77 -15.73
C ARG A 14 -26.03 23.72 -14.27
N SER A 15 -26.88 23.26 -13.37
CA SER A 15 -26.52 23.05 -11.97
C SER A 15 -25.55 21.88 -11.80
N ARG A 16 -25.74 20.74 -12.49
CA ARG A 16 -24.74 19.64 -12.48
C ARG A 16 -23.38 20.05 -13.03
N GLU A 17 -23.33 20.87 -14.09
CA GLU A 17 -22.09 21.47 -14.59
C GLU A 17 -21.45 22.39 -13.56
N LEU A 18 -22.22 23.26 -12.90
CA LEU A 18 -21.74 24.15 -11.84
C LEU A 18 -21.26 23.40 -10.58
N TRP A 19 -21.92 22.32 -10.18
CA TRP A 19 -21.49 21.48 -9.04
C TRP A 19 -20.26 20.64 -9.38
N SER A 20 -20.17 20.12 -10.61
CA SER A 20 -18.98 19.43 -11.13
C SER A 20 -17.79 20.39 -11.24
N ASP A 21 -17.97 21.59 -11.80
CA ASP A 21 -16.91 22.59 -11.92
C ASP A 21 -16.46 23.11 -10.56
N ARG A 22 -17.39 23.35 -9.62
CA ARG A 22 -17.03 23.88 -8.30
C ARG A 22 -16.28 22.86 -7.45
N THR A 23 -16.72 21.59 -7.43
CA THR A 23 -16.00 20.51 -6.73
C THR A 23 -14.66 20.16 -7.39
N MET A 24 -14.60 20.13 -8.73
CA MET A 24 -13.35 19.94 -9.47
C MET A 24 -12.40 21.13 -9.29
N SER A 25 -12.90 22.36 -9.23
CA SER A 25 -12.10 23.56 -9.01
C SER A 25 -11.59 23.69 -7.57
N GLU A 26 -12.34 23.25 -6.56
CA GLU A 26 -11.89 23.22 -5.17
C GLU A 26 -10.83 22.14 -4.94
N MET A 27 -10.99 20.96 -5.55
CA MET A 27 -9.94 19.93 -5.55
C MET A 27 -8.71 20.40 -6.33
N ARG A 28 -8.90 21.01 -7.50
CA ARG A 28 -7.81 21.57 -8.32
C ARG A 28 -7.12 22.72 -7.61
N TYR A 29 -7.82 23.61 -6.88
CA TYR A 29 -7.21 24.74 -6.16
C TYR A 29 -6.37 24.29 -4.95
N LYS A 30 -6.80 23.25 -4.21
CA LYS A 30 -5.99 22.66 -3.13
C LYS A 30 -4.72 21.96 -3.65
N GLU A 31 -4.76 21.43 -4.87
CA GLU A 31 -3.61 20.80 -5.55
C GLU A 31 -2.69 21.83 -6.25
N ASN A 32 -3.25 22.96 -6.70
CA ASN A 32 -2.57 23.97 -7.50
C ASN A 32 -1.54 24.82 -6.73
N GLY A 33 -1.53 24.81 -5.40
CA GLY A 33 -0.54 25.55 -4.60
C GLY A 33 0.88 24.98 -4.72
N PHE A 34 1.01 23.67 -4.90
CA PHE A 34 2.32 22.98 -4.96
C PHE A 34 2.79 22.70 -6.39
N LEU A 35 1.86 22.52 -7.34
CA LEU A 35 2.18 22.10 -8.72
C LEU A 35 2.54 23.23 -9.70
N ARG A 36 2.31 24.50 -9.36
CA ARG A 36 2.48 25.60 -10.33
C ARG A 36 3.94 26.02 -10.59
N CYS A 37 4.90 25.60 -9.76
CA CYS A 37 6.33 25.84 -9.97
C CYS A 37 7.11 24.66 -10.59
N CYS A 38 6.49 23.49 -10.82
CA CYS A 38 7.21 22.25 -11.17
C CYS A 38 6.83 21.66 -12.54
N GLY A 39 6.45 22.51 -13.50
CA GLY A 39 5.88 22.13 -14.81
C GLY A 39 6.77 21.35 -15.78
N SER A 40 7.96 20.87 -15.39
CA SER A 40 8.92 20.25 -16.31
C SER A 40 9.52 18.90 -15.87
N CYS A 41 9.23 18.39 -14.66
CA CYS A 41 9.74 17.09 -14.20
C CYS A 41 8.64 16.25 -13.53
N PRO A 42 8.55 14.93 -13.76
CA PRO A 42 7.63 14.02 -13.08
C PRO A 42 8.05 13.76 -11.62
N PHE A 43 8.30 14.82 -10.85
CA PHE A 43 8.80 14.77 -9.48
C PHE A 43 7.85 13.98 -8.56
N ALA A 44 6.54 14.11 -8.77
CA ALA A 44 5.53 13.36 -8.02
C ALA A 44 5.62 11.84 -8.27
N SER A 45 5.73 11.40 -9.52
CA SER A 45 5.88 9.98 -9.86
C SER A 45 7.22 9.41 -9.39
N LEU A 46 8.30 10.22 -9.44
CA LEU A 46 9.60 9.83 -8.92
C LEU A 46 9.58 9.67 -7.40
N LEU A 47 8.93 10.60 -6.69
CA LEU A 47 8.74 10.49 -5.24
C LEU A 47 7.93 9.24 -4.88
N ALA A 48 6.84 8.97 -5.60
CA ALA A 48 6.04 7.76 -5.43
C ALA A 48 6.88 6.48 -5.65
N PHE A 49 7.72 6.48 -6.69
CA PHE A 49 8.67 5.39 -6.93
C PHE A 49 9.63 5.19 -5.77
N MET A 50 10.27 6.25 -5.27
CA MET A 50 11.19 6.15 -4.14
C MET A 50 10.50 5.65 -2.86
N LEU A 51 9.27 6.12 -2.58
CA LEU A 51 8.47 5.66 -1.43
C LEU A 51 8.12 4.17 -1.54
N THR A 52 7.65 3.72 -2.70
CA THR A 52 7.30 2.31 -2.93
C THR A 52 8.53 1.40 -2.90
N LEU A 53 9.65 1.81 -3.51
CA LEU A 53 10.89 1.03 -3.52
C LEU A 53 11.49 0.91 -2.12
N THR A 54 11.60 2.03 -1.40
CA THR A 54 12.14 2.07 -0.04
C THR A 54 11.24 1.31 0.93
N GLY A 55 9.92 1.54 0.86
CA GLY A 55 8.95 0.83 1.70
C GLY A 55 8.99 -0.69 1.48
N THR A 56 9.05 -1.13 0.23
CA THR A 56 9.15 -2.56 -0.11
C THR A 56 10.46 -3.15 0.42
N GLY A 57 11.58 -2.45 0.23
CA GLY A 57 12.90 -2.88 0.74
C GLY A 57 12.91 -3.01 2.27
N ILE A 58 12.38 -2.02 2.97
CA ILE A 58 12.26 -2.04 4.43
C ILE A 58 11.37 -3.20 4.89
N PHE A 59 10.15 -3.32 4.33
CA PHE A 59 9.22 -4.39 4.71
C PHE A 59 9.80 -5.78 4.48
N CYS A 60 10.31 -6.04 3.27
CA CYS A 60 10.88 -7.34 2.91
C CYS A 60 12.16 -7.65 3.71
N GLY A 61 13.03 -6.66 3.94
CA GLY A 61 14.24 -6.85 4.75
C GLY A 61 13.92 -7.15 6.21
N CYS A 62 12.94 -6.43 6.78
CA CYS A 62 12.44 -6.65 8.13
C CYS A 62 11.71 -7.98 8.28
N LEU A 63 11.13 -8.55 7.22
CA LEU A 63 10.48 -9.86 7.26
C LEU A 63 11.50 -11.00 7.03
N TYR A 64 12.45 -10.85 6.10
CA TYR A 64 13.37 -11.91 5.71
C TYR A 64 14.32 -12.40 6.84
N TYR A 65 14.77 -11.48 7.70
CA TYR A 65 15.75 -11.77 8.77
C TYR A 65 15.14 -12.45 10.01
N PRO A 66 14.07 -11.92 10.65
CA PRO A 66 13.53 -12.52 11.87
C PRO A 66 12.81 -13.85 11.60
N THR A 67 12.15 -14.05 10.45
CA THR A 67 11.32 -15.24 10.22
C THR A 67 12.04 -16.56 10.50
N ARG A 68 13.31 -16.72 10.10
CA ARG A 68 14.06 -17.95 10.39
C ARG A 68 14.28 -18.14 11.90
N ARG A 69 14.82 -17.13 12.57
CA ARG A 69 15.17 -17.24 14.00
C ARG A 69 13.93 -17.34 14.88
N SER A 70 12.91 -16.55 14.57
CA SER A 70 11.65 -16.55 15.30
C SER A 70 10.96 -17.90 15.24
N ILE A 71 10.95 -18.56 14.07
CA ILE A 71 10.32 -19.88 13.93
C ILE A 71 11.15 -20.97 14.62
N GLU A 72 12.49 -20.94 14.50
CA GLU A 72 13.37 -21.88 15.23
C GLU A 72 13.13 -21.79 16.75
N GLN A 73 13.02 -20.57 17.30
CA GLN A 73 12.74 -20.37 18.72
C GLN A 73 11.33 -20.81 19.14
N ILE A 74 10.31 -20.51 18.33
CA ILE A 74 8.93 -20.96 18.58
C ILE A 74 8.85 -22.48 18.56
N ASN A 75 9.52 -23.14 17.62
CA ASN A 75 9.55 -24.60 17.55
C ASN A 75 10.22 -25.21 18.79
N ASN A 76 11.31 -24.61 19.27
CA ASN A 76 12.00 -25.08 20.48
C ASN A 76 11.12 -24.93 21.75
N VAL A 77 10.46 -23.78 21.90
CA VAL A 77 9.64 -23.46 23.07
C VAL A 77 8.34 -24.27 23.11
N PHE A 78 7.64 -24.36 21.99
CA PHE A 78 6.32 -24.99 21.95
C PHE A 78 6.36 -26.46 21.49
N LYS A 79 7.54 -26.95 21.09
CA LYS A 79 7.75 -28.31 20.54
C LYS A 79 6.77 -28.62 19.39
N TYR A 80 6.49 -27.60 18.58
CA TYR A 80 5.70 -27.76 17.37
C TYR A 80 6.52 -28.54 16.34
N GLU A 81 6.29 -29.85 16.28
CA GLU A 81 6.91 -30.73 15.29
C GLU A 81 6.39 -30.46 13.85
N TYR A 82 5.35 -29.63 13.69
CA TYR A 82 4.62 -29.44 12.43
C TYR A 82 5.13 -28.27 11.56
N ILE A 83 5.88 -27.31 12.10
CA ILE A 83 6.40 -26.19 11.28
C ILE A 83 7.73 -26.61 10.67
N ASP A 84 7.65 -27.31 9.53
CA ASP A 84 8.80 -27.79 8.78
C ASP A 84 9.71 -26.65 8.29
N LEU A 85 11.02 -26.93 8.21
CA LEU A 85 12.04 -26.08 7.58
C LEU A 85 11.67 -25.68 6.14
N GLU A 86 10.85 -26.49 5.47
CA GLU A 86 10.36 -26.27 4.11
C GLU A 86 9.42 -25.05 4.03
N TRP A 87 8.53 -24.86 5.00
CA TRP A 87 7.64 -23.69 5.04
C TRP A 87 8.41 -22.38 5.21
N ILE A 88 9.47 -22.41 6.02
CA ILE A 88 10.36 -21.26 6.22
C ILE A 88 11.06 -20.91 4.89
N ARG A 89 11.50 -21.93 4.14
CA ARG A 89 12.12 -21.74 2.82
C ARG A 89 11.15 -21.09 1.84
N ILE A 90 9.91 -21.58 1.77
CA ILE A 90 8.85 -21.04 0.91
C ILE A 90 8.54 -19.58 1.27
N LEU A 91 8.41 -19.25 2.55
CA LEU A 91 8.18 -17.88 3.03
C LEU A 91 9.33 -16.93 2.66
N ARG A 92 10.58 -17.37 2.76
CA ARG A 92 11.74 -16.53 2.39
C ARG A 92 11.82 -16.29 0.89
N LEU A 93 11.53 -17.31 0.09
CA LEU A 93 11.46 -17.17 -1.36
C LEU A 93 10.33 -16.22 -1.77
N SER A 94 9.15 -16.32 -1.13
CA SER A 94 8.01 -15.45 -1.45
C SER A 94 8.33 -13.97 -1.18
N VAL A 95 9.07 -13.65 -0.12
CA VAL A 95 9.52 -12.27 0.17
C VAL A 95 10.40 -11.70 -0.94
N ILE A 96 11.32 -12.51 -1.49
CA ILE A 96 12.18 -12.09 -2.60
C ILE A 96 11.36 -11.85 -3.87
N PHE A 97 10.41 -12.74 -4.17
CA PHE A 97 9.51 -12.57 -5.31
C PHE A 97 8.65 -11.31 -5.17
N VAL A 98 8.08 -11.04 -3.99
CA VAL A 98 7.30 -9.83 -3.73
C VAL A 98 8.15 -8.57 -3.96
N MET A 99 9.40 -8.56 -3.48
CA MET A 99 10.32 -7.44 -3.70
C MET A 99 10.56 -7.19 -5.19
N ALA A 100 10.87 -8.24 -5.96
CA ALA A 100 11.14 -8.14 -7.39
C ALA A 100 9.91 -7.69 -8.19
N ILE A 101 8.75 -8.28 -7.92
CA ILE A 101 7.49 -7.94 -8.60
C ILE A 101 7.10 -6.50 -8.30
N MET A 102 7.14 -6.08 -7.03
CA MET A 102 6.73 -4.73 -6.64
C MET A 102 7.72 -3.67 -7.15
N GLY A 103 9.02 -3.92 -7.11
CA GLY A 103 10.03 -3.03 -7.67
C GLY A 103 9.94 -2.90 -9.19
N GLY A 104 9.70 -4.01 -9.89
CA GLY A 104 9.45 -3.99 -11.34
C GLY A 104 8.17 -3.25 -11.69
N PHE A 105 7.09 -3.51 -10.94
CA PHE A 105 5.81 -2.84 -11.13
C PHE A 105 5.88 -1.34 -10.88
N SER A 106 6.54 -0.88 -9.81
CA SER A 106 6.69 0.55 -9.54
C SER A 106 7.53 1.28 -10.59
N LEU A 107 8.55 0.62 -11.16
CA LEU A 107 9.32 1.16 -12.29
C LEU A 107 8.43 1.31 -13.53
N ILE A 108 7.60 0.32 -13.83
CA ILE A 108 6.64 0.40 -14.94
C ILE A 108 5.65 1.56 -14.71
N LEU A 109 5.14 1.72 -13.49
CA LEU A 109 4.27 2.86 -13.15
C LEU A 109 4.97 4.21 -13.29
N LEU A 110 6.25 4.31 -12.94
CA LEU A 110 7.06 5.51 -13.16
C LEU A 110 7.21 5.83 -14.66
N ILE A 111 7.44 4.82 -15.50
CA ILE A 111 7.53 4.98 -16.96
C ILE A 111 6.18 5.42 -17.52
N VAL A 112 5.09 4.74 -17.16
CA VAL A 112 3.73 5.07 -17.64
C VAL A 112 3.32 6.47 -17.16
N GLY A 113 3.64 6.83 -15.91
CA GLY A 113 3.36 8.15 -15.35
C GLY A 113 4.14 9.26 -16.04
N SER A 114 5.43 9.04 -16.35
CA SER A 114 6.27 10.02 -17.04
C SER A 114 5.89 10.19 -18.52
N LEU A 115 5.53 9.12 -19.22
CA LEU A 115 5.05 9.18 -20.60
C LEU A 115 3.68 9.86 -20.75
N ALA A 116 2.86 9.83 -19.70
CA ALA A 116 1.57 10.49 -19.67
C ALA A 116 1.66 12.02 -19.46
N THR A 117 2.69 12.50 -18.76
CA THR A 117 2.99 13.94 -18.62
C THR A 117 3.50 14.52 -19.95
N GLY A 118 2.84 15.58 -20.44
CA GLY A 118 2.85 16.01 -21.85
C GLY A 118 4.20 16.42 -22.50
N ALA A 119 5.29 16.55 -21.74
CA ALA A 119 6.59 16.99 -22.27
C ALA A 119 7.19 16.02 -23.31
N THR A 120 6.93 14.71 -23.22
CA THR A 120 7.42 13.70 -24.18
C THR A 120 6.42 13.41 -25.31
N ARG A 121 5.16 13.84 -25.14
CA ARG A 121 4.04 13.51 -26.07
C ARG A 121 4.25 14.11 -27.46
N HIS A 122 4.99 15.22 -27.56
CA HIS A 122 5.20 15.95 -28.81
C HIS A 122 6.25 15.31 -29.74
N GLN A 123 7.13 14.43 -29.22
CA GLN A 123 8.19 13.79 -30.01
C GLN A 123 7.90 12.33 -30.40
N VAL A 124 7.10 11.58 -29.63
CA VAL A 124 6.97 10.11 -29.83
C VAL A 124 5.59 9.65 -30.33
N TYR A 125 4.51 10.41 -30.11
CA TYR A 125 3.13 9.98 -30.41
C TYR A 125 2.44 10.88 -31.44
N THR A 126 2.94 10.86 -32.68
CA THR A 126 2.33 11.57 -33.83
C THR A 126 1.10 10.85 -34.40
N GLY A 127 0.95 9.54 -34.20
CA GLY A 127 -0.17 8.73 -34.75
C GLY A 127 -1.39 8.55 -33.84
N PHE A 128 -2.61 8.59 -34.42
CA PHE A 128 -3.90 8.41 -33.73
C PHE A 128 -4.03 7.04 -33.01
N ARG A 129 -3.55 5.95 -33.65
CA ARG A 129 -3.50 4.60 -33.05
C ARG A 129 -2.60 4.53 -31.81
N SER A 130 -1.47 5.22 -31.85
CA SER A 130 -0.52 5.28 -30.75
C SER A 130 -1.16 5.98 -29.54
N ARG A 131 -1.88 7.08 -29.76
CA ARG A 131 -2.60 7.81 -28.69
C ARG A 131 -3.74 7.01 -28.06
N LEU A 132 -4.40 6.11 -28.81
CA LEU A 132 -5.46 5.24 -28.29
C LEU A 132 -4.88 4.13 -27.40
N GLY A 133 -3.74 3.54 -27.78
CA GLY A 133 -3.02 2.54 -26.99
C GLY A 133 -2.59 3.08 -25.62
N GLY A 134 -2.05 4.31 -25.57
CA GLY A 134 -1.69 4.95 -24.30
C GLY A 134 -2.84 5.06 -23.30
N ARG A 135 -4.10 5.21 -23.76
CA ARG A 135 -5.27 5.32 -22.87
C ARG A 135 -5.63 4.00 -22.20
N ILE A 136 -5.67 2.94 -23.01
CA ILE A 136 -5.98 1.58 -22.53
C ILE A 136 -4.90 1.15 -21.55
N VAL A 137 -3.64 1.45 -21.88
CA VAL A 137 -2.48 1.17 -21.03
C VAL A 137 -2.57 1.94 -19.70
N THR A 138 -2.80 3.25 -19.70
CA THR A 138 -2.93 4.03 -18.45
C THR A 138 -4.11 3.54 -17.59
N GLY A 139 -5.27 3.26 -18.21
CA GLY A 139 -6.43 2.73 -17.48
C GLY A 139 -6.17 1.36 -16.86
N PHE A 140 -5.53 0.46 -17.61
CA PHE A 140 -5.16 -0.88 -17.15
C PHE A 140 -4.17 -0.83 -15.98
N PHE A 141 -3.11 -0.02 -16.07
CA PHE A 141 -2.15 0.15 -14.99
C PHE A 141 -2.76 0.83 -13.75
N THR A 142 -3.73 1.73 -13.93
CA THR A 142 -4.50 2.31 -12.81
C THR A 142 -5.29 1.23 -12.08
N PHE A 143 -5.96 0.35 -12.82
CA PHE A 143 -6.71 -0.77 -12.23
C PHE A 143 -5.79 -1.73 -11.46
N ILE A 144 -4.65 -2.13 -12.04
CA ILE A 144 -3.69 -3.00 -11.35
C ILE A 144 -3.10 -2.31 -10.11
N ALA A 145 -2.74 -1.02 -10.20
CA ALA A 145 -2.21 -0.27 -9.07
C ALA A 145 -3.20 -0.21 -7.90
N TYR A 146 -4.50 -0.13 -8.21
CA TYR A 146 -5.57 -0.20 -7.21
C TYR A 146 -5.65 -1.57 -6.52
N LEU A 147 -5.57 -2.67 -7.27
CA LEU A 147 -5.54 -4.02 -6.70
C LEU A 147 -4.30 -4.24 -5.82
N MET A 148 -3.15 -3.71 -6.25
CA MET A 148 -1.92 -3.74 -5.46
C MET A 148 -2.06 -2.93 -4.16
N LEU A 149 -2.69 -1.76 -4.20
CA LEU A 149 -2.99 -0.98 -3.00
C LEU A 149 -3.82 -1.79 -2.00
N LEU A 150 -4.89 -2.43 -2.46
CA LEU A 150 -5.73 -3.28 -1.60
C LEU A 150 -4.92 -4.44 -1.01
N THR A 151 -4.08 -5.07 -1.81
CA THR A 151 -3.19 -6.15 -1.36
C THR A 151 -2.24 -5.68 -0.25
N TRP A 152 -1.59 -4.53 -0.43
CA TRP A 152 -0.68 -3.97 0.57
C TRP A 152 -1.39 -3.48 1.83
N LEU A 153 -2.65 -3.03 1.74
CA LEU A 153 -3.47 -2.75 2.91
C LEU A 153 -3.77 -4.01 3.72
N ILE A 154 -4.11 -5.13 3.04
CA ILE A 154 -4.30 -6.42 3.70
C ILE A 154 -2.99 -6.85 4.39
N VAL A 155 -1.85 -6.76 3.69
CA VAL A 155 -0.53 -7.08 4.26
C VAL A 155 -0.22 -6.21 5.48
N MET A 156 -0.54 -4.92 5.45
CA MET A 156 -0.37 -4.04 6.61
C MET A 156 -1.22 -4.53 7.79
N ILE A 157 -2.52 -4.78 7.57
CA ILE A 157 -3.45 -5.23 8.62
C ILE A 157 -3.00 -6.57 9.22
N THR A 158 -2.59 -7.53 8.39
CA THR A 158 -2.14 -8.84 8.89
C THR A 158 -0.81 -8.74 9.63
N THR A 159 0.08 -7.81 9.26
CA THR A 159 1.35 -7.56 9.95
C THR A 159 1.17 -6.92 11.33
N VAL A 160 0.06 -6.22 11.58
CA VAL A 160 -0.24 -5.66 12.91
C VAL A 160 -0.43 -6.77 13.96
N ILE A 161 -0.96 -7.95 13.57
CA ILE A 161 -1.21 -9.06 14.49
C ILE A 161 0.08 -9.52 15.21
N PRO A 162 1.17 -9.92 14.51
CA PRO A 162 2.42 -10.29 15.17
C PRO A 162 3.07 -9.11 15.91
N CYS A 163 2.91 -7.86 15.45
CA CYS A 163 3.39 -6.68 16.18
C CYS A 163 2.74 -6.55 17.56
N ILE A 164 1.41 -6.70 17.64
CA ILE A 164 0.67 -6.67 18.91
C ILE A 164 1.08 -7.85 19.79
N GLY A 165 1.17 -9.06 19.22
CA GLY A 165 1.58 -10.26 19.97
C GLY A 165 2.95 -10.10 20.64
N LEU A 166 3.94 -9.59 19.92
CA LEU A 166 5.26 -9.32 20.49
C LEU A 166 5.29 -8.13 21.45
N TYR A 167 4.44 -7.13 21.25
CA TYR A 167 4.30 -6.02 22.20
C TYR A 167 3.76 -6.50 23.55
N VAL A 168 2.70 -7.31 23.53
CA VAL A 168 2.12 -7.91 24.75
C VAL A 168 3.14 -8.85 25.41
N LEU A 169 3.87 -9.64 24.64
CA LEU A 169 4.92 -10.49 25.19
C LEU A 169 6.04 -9.65 25.85
N LYS A 170 6.45 -8.55 25.20
CA LYS A 170 7.47 -7.65 25.73
C LYS A 170 7.07 -7.03 27.06
N SER A 171 5.83 -6.53 27.19
CA SER A 171 5.38 -5.94 28.45
C SER A 171 5.44 -6.94 29.61
N ARG A 172 5.16 -8.22 29.35
CA ARG A 172 5.25 -9.29 30.36
C ARG A 172 6.70 -9.66 30.69
N CYS A 173 7.59 -9.63 29.71
CA CYS A 173 9.03 -9.80 29.95
C CYS A 173 9.56 -8.65 30.82
N ASP A 174 9.20 -7.40 30.54
CA ASP A 174 9.65 -6.25 31.32
C ASP A 174 9.12 -6.30 32.78
N GLU A 175 7.86 -6.72 32.98
CA GLU A 175 7.25 -6.90 34.31
C GLU A 175 7.95 -7.98 35.16
N THR A 176 8.43 -9.05 34.53
CA THR A 176 9.06 -10.20 35.21
C THR A 176 10.55 -9.98 35.46
N TRP A 177 11.25 -9.32 34.54
CA TRP A 177 12.67 -8.98 34.66
C TRP A 177 12.95 -7.73 35.49
N GLY A 178 11.99 -6.79 35.61
CA GLY A 178 12.13 -5.52 36.33
C GLY A 178 11.98 -5.59 37.84
N ARG A 179 11.70 -6.76 38.43
CA ARG A 179 11.69 -6.93 39.89
C ARG A 179 13.08 -7.30 40.37
N PRO A 180 13.84 -6.39 41.02
CA PRO A 180 14.97 -6.84 41.81
C PRO A 180 14.44 -7.81 42.84
N THR A 181 15.12 -8.94 43.03
CA THR A 181 14.98 -9.83 44.18
C THR A 181 15.36 -9.04 45.45
N MET A 182 14.54 -8.07 45.85
CA MET A 182 14.55 -7.48 47.18
C MET A 182 13.96 -8.49 48.16
N SER A 183 14.67 -9.58 48.37
CA SER A 183 14.66 -10.29 49.64
C SER A 183 15.94 -11.10 49.70
N GLY A 184 16.94 -10.53 50.37
CA GLY A 184 18.08 -11.29 50.90
C GLY A 184 17.61 -12.28 51.96
N GLN A 185 16.83 -13.26 51.53
CA GLN A 185 16.29 -14.34 52.36
C GLN A 185 16.62 -15.65 51.63
N PRO A 186 17.45 -16.54 52.19
CA PRO A 186 18.00 -17.68 51.46
C PRO A 186 16.98 -18.74 51.02
N ASN A 187 15.69 -18.60 51.34
CA ASN A 187 14.70 -19.69 51.29
C ASN A 187 13.33 -19.33 50.66
N SER A 188 13.22 -18.27 49.86
CA SER A 188 11.96 -17.97 49.15
C SER A 188 12.20 -17.96 47.65
N ALA A 189 11.68 -18.99 46.97
CA ALA A 189 11.73 -19.18 45.53
C ALA A 189 11.47 -17.87 44.79
N ALA A 190 12.38 -17.49 43.88
CA ALA A 190 12.09 -16.46 42.90
C ALA A 190 10.74 -16.75 42.25
N PRO A 191 9.84 -15.77 42.05
CA PRO A 191 8.55 -16.02 41.42
C PRO A 191 8.81 -16.62 40.04
N ILE A 192 8.41 -17.88 39.86
CA ILE A 192 8.58 -18.60 38.59
C ILE A 192 7.75 -17.85 37.54
N ALA A 193 8.43 -17.12 36.65
CA ALA A 193 7.80 -16.44 35.53
C ALA A 193 7.29 -17.51 34.55
N CYS A 194 5.96 -17.60 34.43
CA CYS A 194 5.28 -18.56 33.57
C CYS A 194 4.27 -17.82 32.67
N LEU A 195 4.25 -18.18 31.40
CA LEU A 195 3.25 -17.74 30.42
C LEU A 195 2.32 -18.91 30.10
N THR A 196 1.01 -18.68 30.17
CA THR A 196 0.00 -19.63 29.68
C THR A 196 -0.47 -19.16 28.31
N PRO A 197 -0.02 -19.77 27.19
CA PRO A 197 -0.25 -19.28 25.83
C PRO A 197 -1.73 -19.22 25.45
N ALA A 198 -2.54 -20.13 25.97
CA ALA A 198 -4.00 -20.17 25.77
C ALA A 198 -4.69 -18.86 26.20
N THR A 199 -4.19 -18.20 27.25
CA THR A 199 -4.73 -16.92 27.75
C THR A 199 -4.53 -15.77 26.75
N TYR A 200 -3.55 -15.92 25.84
CA TYR A 200 -3.18 -14.91 24.85
C TYR A 200 -3.65 -15.27 23.44
N GLY A 201 -4.51 -16.30 23.31
CA GLY A 201 -4.98 -16.76 22.01
C GLY A 201 -3.89 -17.33 21.10
N LEU A 202 -2.72 -17.66 21.67
CA LEU A 202 -1.69 -18.37 20.94
C LEU A 202 -2.20 -19.78 20.65
N PRO A 203 -1.94 -20.32 19.44
CA PRO A 203 -2.23 -21.72 19.18
C PRO A 203 -1.50 -22.54 20.24
N VAL A 204 -2.23 -23.47 20.85
CA VAL A 204 -1.72 -24.51 21.74
C VAL A 204 -2.01 -25.86 21.10
N PRO A 205 -1.10 -26.85 21.20
CA PRO A 205 -1.39 -28.20 20.73
C PRO A 205 -2.65 -28.72 21.44
N ARG A 206 -3.58 -29.35 20.69
CA ARG A 206 -4.83 -29.89 21.25
C ARG A 206 -4.59 -30.91 22.37
N GLU A 207 -3.43 -31.54 22.38
CA GLU A 207 -3.01 -32.53 23.37
C GLU A 207 -2.63 -31.91 24.73
N LYS A 208 -2.36 -30.59 24.79
CA LYS A 208 -1.92 -29.88 26.01
C LYS A 208 -2.62 -28.52 26.16
N PRO A 209 -3.91 -28.49 26.53
CA PRO A 209 -4.65 -27.23 26.69
C PRO A 209 -4.11 -26.35 27.84
N ASP A 210 -3.53 -26.96 28.88
CA ASP A 210 -2.93 -26.26 30.03
C ASP A 210 -1.41 -26.04 29.89
N LEU A 211 -0.89 -25.94 28.66
CA LEU A 211 0.53 -25.72 28.43
C LEU A 211 0.98 -24.44 29.16
N LYS A 212 1.94 -24.57 30.09
CA LYS A 212 2.60 -23.46 30.78
C LYS A 212 4.06 -23.44 30.38
N VAL A 213 4.49 -22.33 29.81
CA VAL A 213 5.87 -22.08 29.41
C VAL A 213 6.54 -21.32 30.55
N CYS A 214 7.51 -21.93 31.24
CA CYS A 214 8.11 -21.38 32.45
C CYS A 214 9.64 -21.31 32.34
N GLN A 215 10.24 -20.38 33.09
CA GLN A 215 11.69 -20.32 33.31
C GLN A 215 12.52 -20.21 32.02
N GLN A 216 13.24 -21.26 31.62
CA GLN A 216 14.14 -21.25 30.47
C GLN A 216 13.40 -21.02 29.13
N GLU A 217 12.29 -21.71 28.93
CA GLU A 217 11.47 -21.57 27.72
C GLU A 217 10.82 -20.16 27.66
N PHE A 218 10.49 -19.58 28.82
CA PHE A 218 10.00 -18.20 28.91
C PHE A 218 11.09 -17.17 28.58
N ASN A 219 12.33 -17.41 29.02
CA ASN A 219 13.47 -16.55 28.68
C ASN A 219 13.77 -16.57 27.17
N GLU A 220 13.70 -17.74 26.53
CA GLU A 220 13.84 -17.84 25.07
C GLU A 220 12.73 -17.07 24.35
N LEU A 221 11.49 -17.15 24.83
CA LEU A 221 10.38 -16.36 24.31
C LEU A 221 10.63 -14.84 24.50
N CYS A 222 11.22 -14.41 25.62
CA CYS A 222 11.58 -13.01 25.83
C CYS A 222 12.66 -12.51 24.86
N THR A 223 13.62 -13.34 24.46
CA THR A 223 14.59 -12.94 23.42
C THR A 223 13.93 -12.66 22.06
N LEU A 224 12.77 -13.27 21.78
CA LEU A 224 11.99 -12.98 20.58
C LEU A 224 11.53 -11.51 20.51
N THR A 225 11.33 -10.87 21.67
CA THR A 225 10.89 -9.48 21.76
C THR A 225 11.95 -8.49 21.27
N GLU A 226 13.23 -8.89 21.20
CA GLU A 226 14.28 -8.09 20.56
C GLU A 226 14.02 -7.90 19.05
N HIS A 227 13.26 -8.82 18.44
CA HIS A 227 12.82 -8.71 17.05
C HIS A 227 11.58 -7.83 16.87
N ALA A 228 10.89 -7.44 17.95
CA ALA A 228 9.66 -6.64 17.87
C ALA A 228 9.90 -5.29 17.18
N LEU A 229 11.00 -4.60 17.49
CA LEU A 229 11.35 -3.34 16.84
C LEU A 229 11.48 -3.48 15.32
N ARG A 230 12.03 -4.60 14.83
CA ARG A 230 12.16 -4.86 13.39
C ARG A 230 10.80 -5.02 12.72
N LEU A 231 9.82 -5.63 13.37
CA LEU A 231 8.48 -5.77 12.82
C LEU A 231 7.71 -4.44 12.81
N TRP A 232 7.89 -3.59 13.82
CA TRP A 232 7.38 -2.21 13.79
C TRP A 232 7.98 -1.38 12.65
N ILE A 233 9.29 -1.51 12.40
CA ILE A 233 9.94 -0.87 11.24
C ILE A 233 9.39 -1.47 9.93
N GLY A 234 9.13 -2.78 9.88
CA GLY A 234 8.45 -3.43 8.77
C GLY A 234 7.07 -2.82 8.50
N LEU A 235 6.25 -2.62 9.53
CA LEU A 235 4.94 -1.98 9.42
C LEU A 235 5.03 -0.56 8.83
N LEU A 236 6.03 0.23 9.25
CA LEU A 236 6.33 1.52 8.63
C LEU A 236 6.69 1.38 7.15
N GLY A 237 7.47 0.36 6.78
CA GLY A 237 7.76 0.01 5.39
C GLY A 237 6.49 -0.25 4.57
N ALA A 238 5.56 -1.08 5.07
CA ALA A 238 4.29 -1.34 4.42
C ALA A 238 3.44 -0.05 4.27
N PHE A 239 3.44 0.81 5.29
CA PHE A 239 2.79 2.11 5.22
C PHE A 239 3.38 3.01 4.12
N LEU A 240 4.70 3.06 3.97
CA LEU A 240 5.36 3.81 2.90
C LEU A 240 4.97 3.27 1.51
N VAL A 241 4.82 1.96 1.35
CA VAL A 241 4.34 1.37 0.08
C VAL A 241 2.91 1.82 -0.23
N VAL A 242 2.02 1.77 0.75
CA VAL A 242 0.63 2.23 0.61
C VAL A 242 0.60 3.71 0.22
N MET A 243 1.38 4.57 0.90
CA MET A 243 1.48 5.99 0.55
C MET A 243 2.01 6.21 -0.87
N GLY A 244 3.04 5.47 -1.27
CA GLY A 244 3.58 5.55 -2.63
C GLY A 244 2.57 5.10 -3.70
N LEU A 245 1.82 4.02 -3.46
CA LEU A 245 0.75 3.54 -4.35
C LEU A 245 -0.40 4.55 -4.48
N ILE A 246 -0.79 5.22 -3.38
CA ILE A 246 -1.77 6.31 -3.43
C ILE A 246 -1.27 7.45 -4.33
N HIS A 247 -0.01 7.87 -4.18
CA HIS A 247 0.57 8.92 -5.04
C HIS A 247 0.58 8.50 -6.52
N PHE A 248 0.94 7.25 -6.82
CA PHE A 248 0.85 6.72 -8.18
C PHE A 248 -0.58 6.77 -8.72
N LEU A 249 -1.57 6.36 -7.93
CA LEU A 249 -2.98 6.39 -8.34
C LEU A 249 -3.46 7.82 -8.60
N CYS A 250 -3.12 8.78 -7.75
CA CYS A 250 -3.46 10.20 -7.98
C CYS A 250 -2.88 10.68 -9.32
N CYS A 251 -1.59 10.41 -9.58
CA CYS A 251 -0.94 10.79 -10.83
C CYS A 251 -1.59 10.11 -12.05
N LEU A 252 -1.87 8.81 -11.97
CA LEU A 252 -2.48 8.04 -13.06
C LEU A 252 -3.91 8.48 -13.34
N VAL A 253 -4.72 8.75 -12.31
CA VAL A 253 -6.10 9.23 -12.45
C VAL A 253 -6.13 10.64 -13.03
N ALA A 254 -5.25 11.54 -12.57
CA ALA A 254 -5.14 12.88 -13.15
C ALA A 254 -4.79 12.82 -14.65
N ASN A 255 -3.83 11.96 -15.00
CA ASN A 255 -3.45 11.71 -16.39
C ASN A 255 -4.61 11.10 -17.21
N TYR A 256 -5.34 10.15 -16.64
CA TYR A 256 -6.49 9.52 -17.29
C TYR A 256 -7.62 10.54 -17.53
N ALA A 257 -7.93 11.39 -16.54
CA ALA A 257 -8.92 12.45 -16.65
C ALA A 257 -8.55 13.46 -17.74
N HIS A 258 -7.30 13.95 -17.76
CA HIS A 258 -6.83 14.86 -18.80
C HIS A 258 -6.94 14.24 -20.21
N ILE A 259 -6.62 12.95 -20.35
CA ILE A 259 -6.75 12.22 -21.62
C ILE A 259 -8.21 12.07 -22.04
N LYS A 260 -9.13 11.89 -21.09
CA LYS A 260 -10.57 11.76 -21.31
C LYS A 260 -11.19 13.09 -21.71
N ASP A 261 -10.84 14.18 -21.04
CA ASP A 261 -11.36 15.52 -21.33
C ASP A 261 -10.87 16.02 -22.70
N GLY A 262 -9.60 15.78 -23.04
CA GLY A 262 -9.08 16.08 -24.37
C GLY A 262 -9.73 15.27 -25.51
N ARG A 263 -10.42 14.15 -25.22
CA ARG A 263 -11.25 13.46 -26.24
C ARG A 263 -12.51 14.27 -26.51
N LYS A 264 -13.24 14.66 -25.46
CA LYS A 264 -14.47 15.42 -25.61
C LYS A 264 -14.22 16.68 -26.44
N LEU A 265 -13.12 17.39 -26.16
CA LEU A 265 -12.75 18.57 -26.94
C LEU A 265 -12.53 18.27 -28.43
N ARG A 266 -11.84 17.17 -28.76
CA ARG A 266 -11.66 16.76 -30.16
C ARG A 266 -12.94 16.33 -30.85
N ASP A 267 -13.81 15.61 -30.14
CA ASP A 267 -15.10 15.19 -30.68
C ASP A 267 -15.97 16.44 -30.98
N TYR A 268 -15.88 17.50 -30.15
CA TYR A 268 -16.50 18.79 -30.44
C TYR A 268 -15.85 19.52 -31.63
N GLU A 269 -14.52 19.53 -31.74
CA GLU A 269 -13.82 20.13 -32.89
C GLU A 269 -14.15 19.44 -34.22
N GLU A 270 -14.29 18.12 -34.22
CA GLU A 270 -14.68 17.32 -35.39
C GLU A 270 -16.14 17.62 -35.78
N ALA A 271 -17.08 17.69 -34.82
CA ALA A 271 -18.47 18.09 -35.08
C ALA A 271 -18.62 19.51 -35.64
N ILE A 272 -17.89 20.50 -35.06
CA ILE A 272 -17.90 21.89 -35.56
C ILE A 272 -17.36 21.97 -36.99
N ARG A 273 -16.32 21.19 -37.31
CA ARG A 273 -15.76 21.14 -38.67
C ARG A 273 -16.78 20.63 -39.69
N GLU A 274 -17.51 19.57 -39.35
CA GLU A 274 -18.57 19.02 -40.21
C GLU A 274 -19.69 20.06 -40.46
N GLU A 275 -20.12 20.80 -39.43
CA GLU A 275 -21.11 21.87 -39.59
C GLU A 275 -20.64 23.00 -40.52
N ILE A 276 -19.36 23.38 -40.44
CA ILE A 276 -18.76 24.41 -41.31
C ILE A 276 -18.71 23.92 -42.77
N GLU A 277 -18.38 22.64 -43.00
CA GLU A 277 -18.34 22.06 -44.35
C GLU A 277 -19.73 21.98 -44.98
N VAL A 278 -20.75 21.56 -44.22
CA VAL A 278 -22.15 21.57 -44.67
C VAL A 278 -22.64 22.99 -45.00
N SER A 279 -22.26 23.97 -44.19
CA SER A 279 -22.64 25.38 -44.42
C SER A 279 -22.06 25.94 -45.71
N LYS A 280 -20.84 25.52 -46.09
CA LYS A 280 -20.20 25.92 -47.36
C LYS A 280 -20.83 25.27 -48.59
N LEU A 281 -21.44 24.09 -48.45
CA LEU A 281 -22.10 23.39 -49.56
C LEU A 281 -23.50 23.95 -49.88
N ASN A 282 -24.12 24.65 -48.93
CA ASN A 282 -25.45 25.25 -49.08
C ASN A 282 -25.42 26.72 -49.56
N GLN A 283 -24.25 27.26 -49.89
CA GLN A 283 -24.05 28.58 -50.51
C GLN A 283 -23.64 28.44 -51.97
#